data_AF-A0A0D2S5U4-F1
#
_entry.id   AF-A0A0D2S5U4-F1
#
_cell.length_a   1.000
_cell.length_b   1.000
_cell.length_c   1.000
_cell.angle_alpha   90.00
_cell.angle_beta   90.00
_cell.angle_gamma   90.00
#
_symmetry.space_group_name_H-M   'P 1'
#
loop_
_entity.id
_entity.type
_entity.pdbx_description
1 polymer ?
#
loop_
_entity_poly.entity_id
_entity_poly.type
_entity_poly.pdbx_seq_one_letter_code
_entity_poly.pdbx_strand_id
1 'polypeptide(L)'
;MKFGSGAYNSMDNGVLRFDHVRILRDQMLMGVSQVTREGKFMQSDVPRQLVYGTMVYVRQKIVADASCALSRAVCIATRYSVVRRQFGSHNGGPETQVIDYKTQQSRLFPLLASAYAFRFVGEWLKWLYTDVTQRLQASDFSTLPEVHACTAGLKSVTTSATADAIEECRKLCGGHGYLSSSGLPELFAVYVPACTYEGDNVVLLLQVARFLMKTVSQLGSGKKPVGTIAYMGRSEHLLQCRCEVERAEDWLKPNVILEAFEARAARMSVTCAKNLNNFANQEEGFAQLATDLAEAAVAHVQLIIVSKFIEKLQQDIPGKGVKRQLEILFNVYALSLLHKHLGDFVASGCITPKQGALANEQLRLLYSQVRPNAIALVDAFNYTDHFLGSVLGRYDGNVYPKLYEEAWKDPLNETVVPDGYHEYIRPILKQHIRVARL
;
A
#
# COMPACT_ATOMS: atom_id res chain seq x y z
N MET A 1 16.22 15.93 25.01
CA MET A 1 15.12 15.07 25.48
C MET A 1 14.15 14.90 24.30
N LYS A 2 13.92 13.68 23.79
CA LYS A 2 13.03 13.47 22.62
C LYS A 2 11.60 13.18 23.10
N PHE A 3 10.74 14.20 23.10
CA PHE A 3 9.29 14.07 23.35
C PHE A 3 8.46 14.06 22.04
N GLY A 4 9.03 14.52 20.92
CA GLY A 4 8.35 14.62 19.62
C GLY A 4 8.40 13.37 18.75
N SER A 5 7.64 13.37 17.65
CA SER A 5 7.60 12.30 16.66
C SER A 5 8.85 12.30 15.78
N GLY A 6 9.23 11.13 15.24
CA GLY A 6 10.33 11.01 14.26
C GLY A 6 10.04 11.65 12.90
N ALA A 7 8.86 12.27 12.73
CA ALA A 7 8.29 12.88 11.52
C ALA A 7 7.13 13.83 11.91
N TYR A 8 6.44 14.50 10.98
CA TYR A 8 5.25 15.33 11.30
C TYR A 8 5.50 16.48 12.31
N ASN A 9 6.72 17.02 12.37
CA ASN A 9 7.10 18.01 13.39
C ASN A 9 6.33 19.35 13.30
N SER A 10 5.61 19.59 12.21
CA SER A 10 4.69 20.73 12.07
C SER A 10 3.33 20.52 12.77
N MET A 11 3.06 19.33 13.29
CA MET A 11 1.82 18.96 13.99
C MET A 11 2.05 18.85 15.50
N ASP A 12 1.21 19.52 16.28
CA ASP A 12 1.27 19.64 17.74
C ASP A 12 0.57 18.46 18.46
N ASN A 13 1.02 17.24 18.17
CA ASN A 13 0.54 16.05 18.88
C ASN A 13 0.77 16.21 20.39
N GLY A 14 -0.32 16.29 21.15
CA GLY A 14 -0.30 16.65 22.56
C GLY A 14 -0.67 15.52 23.51
N VAL A 15 -0.59 15.83 24.81
CA VAL A 15 -1.13 15.03 25.90
C VAL A 15 -2.21 15.84 26.61
N LEU A 16 -3.30 15.18 27.02
CA LEU A 16 -4.39 15.81 27.75
C LEU A 16 -4.67 15.02 29.03
N ARG A 17 -4.69 15.71 30.17
CA ARG A 17 -5.08 15.16 31.47
C ARG A 17 -6.26 15.95 32.02
N PHE A 18 -7.25 15.23 32.49
CA PHE A 18 -8.36 15.79 33.24
C PHE A 18 -8.20 15.44 34.72
N ASP A 19 -8.36 16.41 35.61
CA ASP A 19 -8.46 16.20 37.04
C ASP A 19 -9.82 16.72 37.51
N HIS A 20 -10.77 15.79 37.67
CA HIS A 20 -12.16 16.08 38.07
C HIS A 20 -12.84 17.21 37.28
N VAL A 21 -12.53 17.34 35.97
CA VAL A 21 -13.16 18.33 35.09
C VAL A 21 -14.66 18.06 34.99
N ARG A 22 -15.46 19.10 35.17
CA ARG A 22 -16.93 19.04 35.09
C ARG A 22 -17.40 19.68 33.79
N ILE A 23 -18.24 18.95 33.08
CA ILE A 23 -18.96 19.40 31.88
C ILE A 23 -20.45 19.27 32.12
N LEU A 24 -21.26 20.03 31.37
CA LEU A 24 -22.70 19.90 31.43
C LEU A 24 -23.12 18.54 30.84
N ARG A 25 -24.21 17.95 31.36
CA ARG A 25 -24.70 16.64 30.91
C ARG A 25 -24.96 16.61 29.40
N ASP A 26 -25.52 17.69 28.85
CA ASP A 26 -25.86 17.85 27.44
C ASP A 26 -24.65 18.08 26.52
N GLN A 27 -23.42 18.17 27.06
CA GLN A 27 -22.18 18.14 26.27
C GLN A 27 -21.75 16.71 25.89
N MET A 28 -22.40 15.67 26.43
CA MET A 28 -22.26 14.30 25.92
C MET A 28 -22.95 14.16 24.56
N LEU A 29 -22.27 13.58 23.56
CA LEU A 29 -22.87 13.32 22.25
C LEU A 29 -23.93 12.21 22.36
N MET A 30 -25.21 12.59 22.41
CA MET A 30 -26.34 11.68 22.71
C MET A 30 -27.11 11.14 21.48
N GLY A 31 -26.47 11.06 20.32
CA GLY A 31 -27.12 10.67 19.06
C GLY A 31 -27.54 9.19 18.98
N VAL A 32 -26.72 8.27 19.52
CA VAL A 32 -26.99 6.81 19.53
C VAL A 32 -27.22 6.24 20.93
N SER A 33 -26.94 7.03 21.97
CA SER A 33 -27.01 6.64 23.38
C SER A 33 -27.37 7.87 24.19
N GLN A 34 -28.22 7.76 25.20
CA GLN A 34 -28.69 8.89 26.00
C GLN A 34 -28.49 8.62 27.49
N VAL A 35 -28.32 9.70 28.27
CA VAL A 35 -28.32 9.64 29.74
C VAL A 35 -29.31 10.66 30.26
N THR A 36 -30.33 10.20 30.98
CA THR A 36 -31.38 11.04 31.59
C THR A 36 -30.82 11.94 32.70
N ARG A 37 -31.62 12.92 33.16
CA ARG A 37 -31.23 13.80 34.28
C ARG A 37 -31.00 13.00 35.56
N GLU A 38 -31.71 11.89 35.72
CA GLU A 38 -31.63 10.97 36.85
C GLU A 38 -30.45 9.98 36.74
N GLY A 39 -29.64 10.06 35.68
CA GLY A 39 -28.47 9.20 35.50
C GLY A 39 -28.76 7.82 34.87
N LYS A 40 -29.97 7.60 34.34
CA LYS A 40 -30.29 6.35 33.64
C LYS A 40 -29.78 6.36 32.20
N PHE A 41 -29.00 5.34 31.83
CA PHE A 41 -28.57 5.08 30.46
C PHE A 41 -29.73 4.53 29.62
N MET A 42 -29.92 5.06 28.41
CA MET A 42 -30.92 4.60 27.46
C MET A 42 -30.30 4.48 26.07
N GLN A 43 -30.67 3.43 25.35
CA GLN A 43 -30.35 3.32 23.93
C GLN A 43 -31.32 4.19 23.14
N SER A 44 -30.84 5.01 22.21
CA SER A 44 -31.74 5.74 21.32
C SER A 44 -32.31 4.82 20.24
N ASP A 45 -33.37 5.27 19.57
CA ASP A 45 -33.94 4.59 18.39
C ASP A 45 -33.05 4.66 17.14
N VAL A 46 -31.97 5.45 17.18
CA VAL A 46 -30.98 5.55 16.10
C VAL A 46 -30.08 4.30 16.08
N PRO A 47 -29.99 3.57 14.94
CA PRO A 47 -29.12 2.40 14.82
C PRO A 47 -27.64 2.73 15.04
N ARG A 48 -26.97 2.02 15.95
CA ARG A 48 -25.52 2.17 16.22
C ARG A 48 -24.65 1.95 14.98
N GLN A 49 -25.15 1.16 14.03
CA GLN A 49 -24.53 0.84 12.75
C GLN A 49 -24.22 2.10 11.93
N LEU A 50 -24.95 3.20 12.13
CA LEU A 50 -24.70 4.47 11.43
C LEU A 50 -23.31 5.05 11.72
N VAL A 51 -22.72 4.75 12.89
CA VAL A 51 -21.37 5.22 13.26
C VAL A 51 -20.29 4.61 12.35
N TYR A 52 -20.55 3.43 11.77
CA TYR A 52 -19.60 2.81 10.83
C TYR A 52 -19.43 3.62 9.54
N GLY A 53 -20.41 4.45 9.16
CA GLY A 53 -20.32 5.29 7.96
C GLY A 53 -19.10 6.21 7.98
N THR A 54 -18.80 6.83 9.12
CA THR A 54 -17.63 7.70 9.29
C THR A 54 -16.32 6.90 9.16
N MET A 55 -16.24 5.72 9.78
CA MET A 55 -15.05 4.87 9.71
C MET A 55 -14.76 4.41 8.28
N VAL A 56 -15.79 4.02 7.53
CA VAL A 56 -15.67 3.63 6.12
C VAL A 56 -15.18 4.81 5.26
N TYR A 57 -15.71 6.02 5.49
CA TYR A 57 -15.27 7.23 4.81
C TYR A 57 -13.79 7.54 5.08
N VAL A 58 -13.37 7.51 6.36
CA VAL A 58 -11.98 7.80 6.73
C VAL A 58 -11.02 6.80 6.10
N ARG A 59 -11.34 5.49 6.14
CA ARG A 59 -10.52 4.45 5.50
C ARG A 59 -10.48 4.59 3.98
N GLN A 60 -11.57 5.00 3.34
CA GLN A 60 -11.59 5.31 1.91
C GLN A 60 -10.58 6.41 1.56
N LYS A 61 -10.51 7.47 2.38
CA LYS A 61 -9.53 8.55 2.20
C LYS A 61 -8.10 8.05 2.36
N ILE A 62 -7.81 7.25 3.38
CA ILE A 62 -6.48 6.68 3.60
C ILE A 62 -6.00 5.85 2.40
N VAL A 63 -6.88 5.04 1.80
CA VAL A 63 -6.54 4.27 0.59
C VAL A 63 -6.27 5.18 -0.62
N ALA A 64 -7.03 6.27 -0.76
CA ALA A 64 -6.75 7.27 -1.79
C ALA A 64 -5.41 7.98 -1.55
N ASP A 65 -5.10 8.32 -0.31
CA ASP A 65 -3.84 8.96 0.09
C ASP A 65 -2.64 8.03 -0.12
N ALA A 66 -2.81 6.72 0.09
CA ALA A 66 -1.80 5.71 -0.26
C ALA A 66 -1.41 5.78 -1.74
N SER A 67 -2.40 5.86 -2.65
CA SER A 67 -2.12 6.02 -4.08
C SER A 67 -1.37 7.32 -4.41
N CYS A 68 -1.67 8.42 -3.69
CA CYS A 68 -1.03 9.72 -3.86
C CYS A 68 0.43 9.71 -3.37
N ALA A 69 0.68 9.18 -2.17
CA ALA A 69 2.03 9.10 -1.63
C ALA A 69 2.92 8.15 -2.47
N LEU A 70 2.38 7.00 -2.87
CA LEU A 70 3.07 6.04 -3.73
C LEU A 70 3.46 6.65 -5.08
N SER A 71 2.50 7.29 -5.77
CA SER A 71 2.74 7.89 -7.08
C SER A 71 3.75 9.04 -7.03
N ARG A 72 3.79 9.83 -5.95
CA ARG A 72 4.86 10.83 -5.74
C ARG A 72 6.24 10.18 -5.68
N ALA A 73 6.41 9.15 -4.85
CA ALA A 73 7.69 8.45 -4.71
C ALA A 73 8.14 7.79 -6.03
N VAL A 74 7.21 7.10 -6.70
CA VAL A 74 7.46 6.47 -8.01
C VAL A 74 7.80 7.51 -9.07
N CYS A 75 7.15 8.67 -9.08
CA CYS A 75 7.45 9.75 -10.01
C CYS A 75 8.91 10.21 -9.86
N ILE A 76 9.35 10.46 -8.61
CA ILE A 76 10.73 10.85 -8.31
C ILE A 76 11.71 9.77 -8.78
N ALA A 77 11.49 8.52 -8.38
CA ALA A 77 12.40 7.42 -8.74
C ALA A 77 12.42 7.15 -10.25
N THR A 78 11.29 7.29 -10.95
CA THR A 78 11.20 7.08 -12.40
C THR A 78 11.97 8.14 -13.17
N ARG A 79 11.73 9.42 -12.87
CA ARG A 79 12.45 10.54 -13.50
C ARG A 79 13.95 10.45 -13.25
N TYR A 80 14.35 10.23 -12.00
CA TYR A 80 15.77 10.07 -11.66
C TYR A 80 16.40 8.86 -12.34
N SER A 81 15.69 7.73 -12.46
CA SER A 81 16.23 6.52 -13.11
C SER A 81 16.46 6.70 -14.61
N VAL A 82 15.77 7.65 -15.26
CA VAL A 82 16.03 8.03 -16.65
C VAL A 82 17.24 8.96 -16.74
N VAL A 83 17.43 9.89 -15.81
CA VAL A 83 18.57 10.81 -15.82
C VAL A 83 19.88 10.12 -15.43
N ARG A 84 19.83 9.25 -14.41
CA ARG A 84 21.03 8.62 -13.86
C ARG A 84 21.57 7.56 -14.82
N ARG A 85 22.86 7.67 -15.13
CA ARG A 85 23.65 6.67 -15.85
C ARG A 85 24.72 6.10 -14.91
N GLN A 86 24.93 4.79 -14.98
CA GLN A 86 25.96 4.11 -14.21
C GLN A 86 26.25 2.73 -14.84
N PHE A 87 27.52 2.42 -15.07
CA PHE A 87 28.04 1.23 -15.75
C PHE A 87 27.58 1.10 -17.21
N GLY A 88 27.98 0.00 -17.86
CA GLY A 88 27.47 -0.38 -19.19
C GLY A 88 27.88 0.55 -20.34
N SER A 89 29.00 1.28 -20.22
CA SER A 89 29.52 2.04 -21.37
C SER A 89 29.84 1.08 -22.52
N HIS A 90 29.27 1.35 -23.68
CA HIS A 90 29.58 0.64 -24.92
C HIS A 90 30.56 1.49 -25.74
N ASN A 91 31.76 0.95 -25.99
CA ASN A 91 32.79 1.55 -26.86
C ASN A 91 33.15 3.01 -26.53
N GLY A 92 33.20 3.38 -25.24
CA GLY A 92 33.53 4.74 -24.80
C GLY A 92 32.37 5.75 -24.92
N GLY A 93 31.17 5.28 -25.29
CA GLY A 93 29.94 6.08 -25.26
C GLY A 93 29.41 6.32 -23.84
N PRO A 94 28.31 7.07 -23.70
CA PRO A 94 27.69 7.32 -22.40
C PRO A 94 27.28 6.01 -21.74
N GLU A 95 27.44 5.95 -20.42
CA GLU A 95 26.97 4.84 -19.58
C GLU A 95 25.45 4.62 -19.74
N THR A 96 24.98 3.41 -19.44
CA THR A 96 23.58 3.02 -19.58
C THR A 96 22.70 3.73 -18.54
N GLN A 97 21.50 4.16 -18.94
CA GLN A 97 20.53 4.74 -17.99
C GLN A 97 20.10 3.65 -17.02
N VAL A 98 20.05 3.93 -15.71
CA VAL A 98 19.80 2.87 -14.72
C VAL A 98 18.43 2.22 -14.90
N ILE A 99 17.43 2.94 -15.42
CA ILE A 99 16.10 2.40 -15.77
C ILE A 99 16.14 1.31 -16.86
N ASP A 100 17.22 1.19 -17.65
CA ASP A 100 17.35 0.17 -18.69
C ASP A 100 17.72 -1.20 -18.10
N TYR A 101 18.27 -1.24 -16.89
CA TYR A 101 18.56 -2.48 -16.19
C TYR A 101 17.28 -3.16 -15.70
N LYS A 102 17.15 -4.46 -16.01
CA LYS A 102 15.98 -5.26 -15.60
C LYS A 102 15.80 -5.31 -14.09
N THR A 103 16.86 -5.18 -13.30
CA THR A 103 16.80 -5.08 -11.83
C THR A 103 16.17 -3.77 -11.37
N GLN A 104 16.45 -2.64 -12.01
CA GLN A 104 15.78 -1.36 -11.73
C GLN A 104 14.30 -1.45 -12.10
N GLN A 105 14.01 -2.03 -13.28
CA GLN A 105 12.64 -2.20 -13.78
C GLN A 105 11.81 -3.12 -12.87
N SER A 106 12.36 -4.25 -12.42
CA SER A 106 11.66 -5.21 -11.56
C SER A 106 11.37 -4.67 -10.16
N ARG A 107 12.12 -3.65 -9.72
CA ARG A 107 11.91 -2.99 -8.43
C ARG A 107 10.97 -1.79 -8.56
N LEU A 108 11.02 -1.04 -9.67
CA LEU A 108 10.26 0.19 -9.87
C LEU A 108 8.89 -0.01 -10.53
N PHE A 109 8.80 -0.81 -11.60
CA PHE A 109 7.57 -0.90 -12.39
C PHE A 109 6.41 -1.60 -11.67
N PRO A 110 6.63 -2.59 -10.79
CA PRO A 110 5.57 -3.07 -9.89
C PRO A 110 5.01 -1.98 -8.98
N LEU A 111 5.84 -1.03 -8.53
CA LEU A 111 5.40 0.09 -7.69
C LEU A 111 4.58 1.10 -8.50
N LEU A 112 4.99 1.38 -9.74
CA LEU A 112 4.21 2.17 -10.68
C LEU A 112 2.84 1.54 -10.94
N ALA A 113 2.80 0.24 -11.22
CA ALA A 113 1.56 -0.49 -11.39
C ALA A 113 0.68 -0.48 -10.13
N SER A 114 1.31 -0.59 -8.95
CA SER A 114 0.62 -0.50 -7.65
C SER A 114 0.00 0.88 -7.41
N ALA A 115 0.65 1.97 -7.84
CA ALA A 115 0.10 3.32 -7.72
C ALA A 115 -1.25 3.45 -8.46
N TYR A 116 -1.32 2.93 -9.69
CA TYR A 116 -2.56 2.89 -10.48
C TYR A 116 -3.60 1.92 -9.89
N ALA A 117 -3.17 0.73 -9.46
CA ALA A 117 -4.05 -0.25 -8.82
C ALA A 117 -4.71 0.32 -7.56
N PHE A 118 -3.94 1.00 -6.70
CA PHE A 118 -4.42 1.63 -5.47
C PHE A 118 -5.35 2.82 -5.78
N ARG A 119 -5.07 3.55 -6.87
CA ARG A 119 -5.96 4.62 -7.32
C ARG A 119 -7.33 4.07 -7.71
N PHE A 120 -7.37 3.00 -8.50
CA PHE A 120 -8.63 2.41 -8.97
C PHE A 120 -9.43 1.73 -7.86
N VAL A 121 -8.77 1.04 -6.93
CA VAL A 121 -9.48 0.48 -5.76
C VAL A 121 -9.98 1.60 -4.83
N GLY A 122 -9.28 2.74 -4.75
CA GLY A 122 -9.76 3.94 -4.05
C GLY A 122 -10.99 4.59 -4.70
N GLU A 123 -11.09 4.57 -6.03
CA GLU A 123 -12.30 4.98 -6.78
C GLU A 123 -13.48 4.04 -6.46
N TRP A 124 -13.24 2.73 -6.46
CA TRP A 124 -14.26 1.75 -6.07
C TRP A 124 -14.71 1.93 -4.62
N LEU A 125 -13.81 2.19 -3.67
CA LEU A 125 -14.17 2.46 -2.28
C LEU A 125 -15.02 3.73 -2.12
N LYS A 126 -14.83 4.73 -2.98
CA LYS A 126 -15.69 5.93 -3.00
C LYS A 126 -17.12 5.58 -3.43
N TRP A 127 -17.27 4.70 -4.42
CA TRP A 127 -18.58 4.14 -4.79
C TRP A 127 -19.17 3.32 -3.63
N LEU A 128 -18.38 2.44 -3.01
CA LEU A 128 -18.83 1.58 -1.90
C LEU A 128 -19.33 2.42 -0.72
N TYR A 129 -18.64 3.52 -0.39
CA TYR A 129 -19.08 4.46 0.64
C TYR A 129 -20.46 5.06 0.30
N THR A 130 -20.69 5.39 -0.96
CA THR A 130 -21.98 5.95 -1.43
C THR A 130 -23.09 4.90 -1.30
N ASP A 131 -22.86 3.67 -1.76
CA ASP A 131 -23.81 2.54 -1.65
C ASP A 131 -24.16 2.25 -0.18
N VAL A 132 -23.15 2.16 0.69
CA VAL A 132 -23.33 1.90 2.13
C VAL A 132 -24.10 3.03 2.81
N THR A 133 -23.82 4.28 2.47
CA THR A 133 -24.55 5.42 3.04
C THR A 133 -26.04 5.37 2.67
N GLN A 134 -26.36 5.01 1.42
CA GLN A 134 -27.75 4.85 0.97
C GLN A 134 -28.45 3.68 1.68
N ARG A 135 -27.78 2.53 1.82
CA ARG A 135 -28.31 1.37 2.54
C ARG A 135 -28.56 1.66 4.02
N LEU A 136 -27.61 2.34 4.66
CA LEU A 136 -27.74 2.76 6.06
C LEU A 136 -28.94 3.68 6.29
N GLN A 137 -29.20 4.62 5.37
CA GLN A 137 -30.41 5.46 5.41
C GLN A 137 -31.70 4.64 5.26
N ALA A 138 -31.66 3.57 4.46
CA ALA A 138 -32.76 2.62 4.32
C ALA A 138 -32.81 1.56 5.44
N SER A 139 -31.97 1.65 6.47
CA SER A 139 -31.85 0.65 7.56
C SER A 139 -31.51 -0.76 7.06
N ASP A 140 -30.83 -0.88 5.92
CA ASP A 140 -30.23 -2.13 5.43
C ASP A 140 -28.78 -2.24 5.93
N PHE A 141 -28.53 -3.22 6.78
CA PHE A 141 -27.22 -3.49 7.38
C PHE A 141 -26.57 -4.76 6.82
N SER A 142 -27.16 -5.37 5.78
CA SER A 142 -26.76 -6.70 5.28
C SER A 142 -25.32 -6.75 4.75
N THR A 143 -24.85 -5.67 4.12
CA THR A 143 -23.50 -5.57 3.53
C THR A 143 -22.44 -5.02 4.49
N LEU A 144 -22.84 -4.53 5.66
CA LEU A 144 -21.95 -3.83 6.59
C LEU A 144 -20.76 -4.69 7.07
N PRO A 145 -20.91 -6.01 7.36
CA PRO A 145 -19.77 -6.86 7.72
C PRO A 145 -18.71 -6.95 6.62
N GLU A 146 -19.15 -7.07 5.36
CA GLU A 146 -18.26 -7.15 4.20
C GLU A 146 -17.53 -5.82 4.00
N VAL A 147 -18.26 -4.71 4.06
CA VAL A 147 -17.71 -3.36 3.89
C VAL A 147 -16.65 -3.07 4.95
N HIS A 148 -16.91 -3.45 6.21
CA HIS A 148 -15.95 -3.28 7.30
C HIS A 148 -14.67 -4.08 7.04
N ALA A 149 -14.79 -5.36 6.66
CA ALA A 149 -13.63 -6.20 6.33
C ALA A 149 -12.86 -5.66 5.11
N CYS A 150 -13.54 -5.29 4.03
CA CYS A 150 -12.91 -4.75 2.82
C CYS A 150 -12.13 -3.47 3.12
N THR A 151 -12.75 -2.52 3.81
CA THR A 151 -12.12 -1.22 4.12
C THR A 151 -10.97 -1.37 5.11
N ALA A 152 -11.08 -2.26 6.11
CA ALA A 152 -10.00 -2.58 7.04
C ALA A 152 -8.79 -3.18 6.31
N GLY A 153 -9.04 -4.21 5.49
CA GLY A 153 -8.02 -4.91 4.74
C GLY A 153 -7.33 -4.03 3.69
N LEU A 154 -8.11 -3.27 2.90
CA LEU A 154 -7.56 -2.36 1.90
C LEU A 154 -6.73 -1.25 2.53
N LYS A 155 -7.18 -0.66 3.65
CA LYS A 155 -6.36 0.29 4.41
C LYS A 155 -5.03 -0.35 4.77
N SER A 156 -5.05 -1.53 5.40
CA SER A 156 -3.84 -2.22 5.86
C SER A 156 -2.87 -2.54 4.71
N VAL A 157 -3.35 -3.21 3.66
CA VAL A 157 -2.50 -3.65 2.55
C VAL A 157 -1.94 -2.46 1.75
N THR A 158 -2.76 -1.45 1.45
CA THR A 158 -2.30 -0.31 0.65
C THR A 158 -1.36 0.60 1.44
N THR A 159 -1.56 0.78 2.76
CA THR A 159 -0.64 1.58 3.56
C THR A 159 0.70 0.88 3.78
N SER A 160 0.71 -0.41 4.13
CA SER A 160 1.95 -1.18 4.26
C SER A 160 2.73 -1.19 2.93
N ALA A 161 2.08 -1.54 1.83
CA ALA A 161 2.75 -1.62 0.52
C ALA A 161 3.30 -0.25 0.06
N THR A 162 2.59 0.84 0.35
CA THR A 162 3.06 2.18 -0.01
C THR A 162 4.24 2.62 0.86
N ALA A 163 4.24 2.32 2.16
CA ALA A 163 5.36 2.66 3.04
C ALA A 163 6.65 1.98 2.57
N ASP A 164 6.58 0.67 2.30
CA ASP A 164 7.70 -0.10 1.74
C ASP A 164 8.17 0.46 0.40
N ALA A 165 7.21 0.83 -0.47
CA ALA A 165 7.50 1.33 -1.81
C ALA A 165 8.15 2.72 -1.82
N ILE A 166 7.78 3.63 -0.90
CA ILE A 166 8.44 4.93 -0.79
C ILE A 166 9.91 4.74 -0.42
N GLU A 167 10.17 3.87 0.56
CA GLU A 167 11.52 3.54 0.99
C GLU A 167 12.30 2.79 -0.10
N GLU A 168 11.64 1.93 -0.89
CA GLU A 168 12.25 1.29 -2.05
C GLU A 168 12.60 2.30 -3.15
N CYS A 169 11.74 3.29 -3.42
CA CYS A 169 12.02 4.40 -4.33
C CYS A 169 13.23 5.21 -3.87
N ARG A 170 13.41 5.40 -2.55
CA ARG A 170 14.60 6.01 -1.97
C ARG A 170 15.86 5.21 -2.30
N LYS A 171 15.83 3.89 -2.10
CA LYS A 171 16.94 2.99 -2.45
C LYS A 171 17.22 2.97 -3.96
N LEU A 172 16.20 3.06 -4.80
CA LEU A 172 16.33 3.13 -6.27
C LEU A 172 17.06 4.39 -6.76
N CYS A 173 17.11 5.44 -5.93
CA CYS A 173 17.86 6.67 -6.21
C CYS A 173 19.32 6.65 -5.72
N GLY A 174 19.78 5.53 -5.15
CA GLY A 174 21.15 5.36 -4.66
C GLY A 174 21.51 6.38 -3.56
N GLY A 175 22.78 6.81 -3.53
CA GLY A 175 23.27 7.74 -2.51
C GLY A 175 22.53 9.08 -2.49
N HIS A 176 22.18 9.64 -3.65
CA HIS A 176 21.44 10.91 -3.72
C HIS A 176 20.02 10.82 -3.14
N GLY A 177 19.42 9.63 -3.13
CA GLY A 177 18.13 9.39 -2.45
C GLY A 177 18.19 9.55 -0.93
N TYR A 178 19.39 9.60 -0.33
CA TYR A 178 19.56 9.84 1.10
C TYR A 178 19.47 11.33 1.49
N LEU A 179 19.67 12.24 0.53
CA LEU A 179 19.58 13.68 0.77
C LEU A 179 18.14 14.11 1.02
N SER A 180 17.91 15.02 1.97
CA SER A 180 16.58 15.59 2.24
C SER A 180 16.00 16.28 1.00
N SER A 181 16.82 16.93 0.18
CA SER A 181 16.43 17.56 -1.09
C SER A 181 15.93 16.59 -2.16
N SER A 182 16.10 15.27 -1.96
CA SER A 182 15.45 14.27 -2.81
C SER A 182 13.95 14.12 -2.53
N GLY A 183 13.44 14.64 -1.42
CA GLY A 183 12.03 14.57 -1.00
C GLY A 183 11.57 13.20 -0.47
N LEU A 184 12.29 12.12 -0.78
CA LEU A 184 11.92 10.75 -0.39
C LEU A 184 12.05 10.47 1.12
N PRO A 185 13.09 10.95 1.84
CA PRO A 185 13.20 10.73 3.29
C PRO A 185 12.02 11.33 4.06
N GLU A 186 11.65 12.59 3.76
CA GLU A 186 10.52 13.26 4.40
C GLU A 186 9.19 12.59 4.01
N LEU A 187 9.01 12.25 2.72
CA LEU A 187 7.82 11.55 2.25
C LEU A 187 7.60 10.22 2.98
N PHE A 188 8.66 9.44 3.24
CA PHE A 188 8.54 8.20 4.02
C PHE A 188 8.15 8.50 5.47
N ALA A 189 8.86 9.43 6.09
CA ALA A 189 8.67 9.81 7.49
C ALA A 189 7.23 10.29 7.75
N VAL A 190 6.69 11.15 6.88
CA VAL A 190 5.31 11.67 6.97
C VAL A 190 4.26 10.64 6.55
N TYR A 191 4.63 9.55 5.89
CA TYR A 191 3.66 8.56 5.43
C TYR A 191 3.50 7.38 6.39
N VAL A 192 4.59 6.89 7.00
CA VAL A 192 4.59 5.67 7.82
C VAL A 192 3.55 5.65 8.97
N PRO A 193 3.12 6.78 9.59
CA PRO A 193 2.03 6.75 10.57
C PRO A 193 0.71 6.17 10.04
N ALA A 194 0.48 6.17 8.72
CA ALA A 194 -0.70 5.58 8.07
C ALA A 194 -0.82 4.06 8.32
N CYS A 195 0.26 3.41 8.73
CA CYS A 195 0.26 1.99 9.12
C CYS A 195 -0.25 1.77 10.55
N THR A 196 -0.41 2.83 11.36
CA THR A 196 -0.75 2.75 12.79
C THR A 196 -2.03 3.51 13.14
N TYR A 197 -2.19 4.76 12.68
CA TYR A 197 -3.43 5.49 12.94
C TYR A 197 -4.62 4.82 12.23
N GLU A 198 -5.83 5.04 12.75
CA GLU A 198 -7.07 4.42 12.24
C GLU A 198 -7.03 2.87 12.24
N GLY A 199 -6.29 2.32 13.22
CA GLY A 199 -6.14 0.89 13.48
C GLY A 199 -4.81 0.36 12.98
N ASP A 200 -4.08 -0.33 13.88
CA ASP A 200 -2.87 -1.07 13.53
C ASP A 200 -3.12 -2.02 12.36
N ASN A 201 -2.23 -2.01 11.36
CA ASN A 201 -2.42 -2.75 10.12
C ASN A 201 -2.58 -4.27 10.34
N VAL A 202 -1.88 -4.88 11.31
CA VAL A 202 -2.01 -6.32 11.59
C VAL A 202 -3.33 -6.60 12.30
N VAL A 203 -3.71 -5.78 13.28
CA VAL A 203 -5.01 -5.90 13.96
C VAL A 203 -6.18 -5.80 12.96
N LEU A 204 -6.08 -4.91 11.98
CA LEU A 204 -7.08 -4.80 10.92
C LEU A 204 -7.14 -6.05 10.03
N LEU A 205 -6.00 -6.65 9.69
CA LEU A 205 -5.98 -7.92 8.95
C LEU A 205 -6.63 -9.06 9.74
N LEU A 206 -6.47 -9.10 11.06
CA LEU A 206 -7.14 -10.09 11.91
C LEU A 206 -8.68 -9.91 11.91
N GLN A 207 -9.18 -8.68 11.77
CA GLN A 207 -10.63 -8.44 11.58
C GLN A 207 -11.12 -9.03 10.24
N VAL A 208 -10.34 -8.87 9.18
CA VAL A 208 -10.62 -9.52 7.88
C VAL A 208 -10.59 -11.03 8.03
N ALA A 209 -9.58 -11.58 8.70
CA ALA A 209 -9.46 -13.02 8.89
C ALA A 209 -10.68 -13.60 9.63
N ARG A 210 -11.17 -12.94 10.69
CA ARG A 210 -12.42 -13.34 11.37
C ARG A 210 -13.62 -13.35 10.44
N PHE A 211 -13.74 -12.32 9.59
CA PHE A 211 -14.79 -12.26 8.57
C PHE A 211 -14.68 -13.42 7.56
N LEU A 212 -13.47 -13.74 7.09
CA LEU A 212 -13.23 -14.86 6.18
C LEU A 212 -13.57 -16.20 6.85
N MET A 213 -13.14 -16.44 8.09
CA MET A 213 -13.45 -17.69 8.81
C MET A 213 -14.94 -17.88 9.02
N LYS A 214 -15.66 -16.80 9.37
CA LYS A 214 -17.13 -16.81 9.45
C LYS A 214 -17.80 -17.09 8.11
N THR A 215 -17.20 -16.62 7.01
CA THR A 215 -17.72 -16.89 5.66
C THR A 215 -17.49 -18.35 5.27
N VAL A 216 -16.30 -18.88 5.55
CA VAL A 216 -15.96 -20.29 5.26
C VAL A 216 -16.85 -21.24 6.06
N SER A 217 -17.15 -20.95 7.33
CA SER A 217 -18.05 -21.78 8.15
C SER A 217 -19.50 -21.80 7.65
N GLN A 218 -19.88 -20.85 6.78
CA GLN A 218 -21.20 -20.80 6.15
C GLN A 218 -21.24 -21.46 4.77
N LEU A 219 -20.10 -21.92 4.24
CA LEU A 219 -20.09 -22.68 2.98
C LEU A 219 -20.87 -23.99 3.17
N GLY A 220 -21.79 -24.27 2.25
CA GLY A 220 -22.70 -25.42 2.35
C GLY A 220 -23.96 -25.18 3.19
N SER A 221 -24.10 -24.05 3.89
CA SER A 221 -25.30 -23.71 4.68
C SER A 221 -26.50 -23.20 3.86
N GLY A 222 -26.40 -23.20 2.52
CA GLY A 222 -27.40 -22.64 1.60
C GLY A 222 -27.34 -21.11 1.42
N LYS A 223 -26.61 -20.38 2.28
CA LYS A 223 -26.33 -18.95 2.11
C LYS A 223 -25.22 -18.76 1.07
N LYS A 224 -25.54 -18.11 -0.05
CA LYS A 224 -24.56 -17.81 -1.09
C LYS A 224 -23.75 -16.56 -0.72
N PRO A 225 -22.41 -16.63 -0.69
CA PRO A 225 -21.55 -15.46 -0.57
C PRO A 225 -21.82 -14.45 -1.70
N VAL A 226 -21.73 -13.17 -1.40
CA VAL A 226 -21.96 -12.05 -2.35
C VAL A 226 -20.81 -11.04 -2.30
N GLY A 227 -20.80 -10.08 -3.21
CA GLY A 227 -19.78 -9.03 -3.21
C GLY A 227 -18.36 -9.59 -3.43
N THR A 228 -17.41 -9.09 -2.66
CA THR A 228 -15.99 -9.44 -2.71
C THR A 228 -15.69 -10.88 -2.26
N ILE A 229 -16.61 -11.53 -1.55
CA ILE A 229 -16.51 -12.95 -1.17
C ILE A 229 -17.31 -13.88 -2.08
N ALA A 230 -17.94 -13.38 -3.15
CA ALA A 230 -18.74 -14.20 -4.06
C ALA A 230 -17.96 -15.41 -4.64
N TYR A 231 -16.66 -15.25 -4.87
CA TYR A 231 -15.79 -16.33 -5.35
C TYR A 231 -15.76 -17.54 -4.40
N MET A 232 -15.97 -17.34 -3.09
CA MET A 232 -16.02 -18.45 -2.12
C MET A 232 -17.20 -19.39 -2.38
N GLY A 233 -18.27 -18.93 -3.04
CA GLY A 233 -19.36 -19.79 -3.48
C GLY A 233 -18.94 -20.84 -4.52
N ARG A 234 -17.80 -20.62 -5.19
CA ARG A 234 -17.18 -21.55 -6.15
C ARG A 234 -16.02 -22.33 -5.53
N SER A 235 -15.93 -22.40 -4.20
CA SER A 235 -14.79 -23.03 -3.51
C SER A 235 -14.54 -24.47 -3.94
N GLU A 236 -15.58 -25.25 -4.24
CA GLU A 236 -15.42 -26.63 -4.69
C GLU A 236 -14.59 -26.74 -5.98
N HIS A 237 -14.91 -25.91 -6.98
CA HIS A 237 -14.14 -25.79 -8.22
C HIS A 237 -12.75 -25.19 -7.96
N LEU A 238 -12.67 -24.07 -7.24
CA LEU A 238 -11.41 -23.36 -6.99
C LEU A 238 -10.39 -24.18 -6.20
N LEU A 239 -10.84 -25.10 -5.35
CA LEU A 239 -9.97 -26.03 -4.61
C LEU A 239 -9.54 -27.23 -5.46
N GLN A 240 -10.00 -27.36 -6.70
CA GLN A 240 -9.65 -28.45 -7.61
C GLN A 240 -9.18 -27.94 -8.99
N CYS A 241 -9.21 -26.62 -9.21
CA CYS A 241 -8.86 -26.03 -10.50
C CYS A 241 -7.44 -26.38 -10.91
N ARG A 242 -7.23 -26.39 -12.22
CA ARG A 242 -5.91 -26.48 -12.84
C ARG A 242 -5.80 -25.35 -13.83
N CYS A 243 -4.77 -24.54 -13.68
CA CYS A 243 -4.46 -23.46 -14.59
C CYS A 243 -4.19 -24.03 -15.98
N GLU A 244 -4.81 -23.45 -17.00
CA GLU A 244 -4.68 -23.85 -18.41
C GLU A 244 -3.51 -23.15 -19.12
N VAL A 245 -2.65 -22.43 -18.40
CA VAL A 245 -1.51 -21.73 -18.98
C VAL A 245 -0.51 -22.72 -19.56
N GLU A 246 -0.22 -22.56 -20.86
CA GLU A 246 0.81 -23.30 -21.57
C GLU A 246 1.93 -22.40 -22.09
N ARG A 247 1.63 -21.12 -22.33
CA ARG A 247 2.55 -20.10 -22.85
C ARG A 247 2.55 -18.85 -21.96
N ALA A 248 3.64 -18.07 -22.01
CA ALA A 248 3.76 -16.84 -21.23
C ALA A 248 2.60 -15.86 -21.48
N GLU A 249 2.16 -15.73 -22.73
CA GLU A 249 1.08 -14.83 -23.15
C GLU A 249 -0.30 -15.20 -22.57
N ASP A 250 -0.52 -16.46 -22.18
CA ASP A 250 -1.79 -16.89 -21.58
C ASP A 250 -2.06 -16.18 -20.25
N TRP A 251 -1.00 -15.75 -19.55
CA TRP A 251 -1.11 -14.95 -18.33
C TRP A 251 -1.70 -13.56 -18.58
N LEU A 252 -1.77 -13.08 -19.82
CA LEU A 252 -2.39 -11.78 -20.13
C LEU A 252 -3.92 -11.84 -20.11
N LYS A 253 -4.51 -13.04 -20.02
CA LYS A 253 -5.96 -13.24 -19.98
C LYS A 253 -6.49 -12.90 -18.57
N PRO A 254 -7.38 -11.90 -18.42
CA PRO A 254 -7.85 -11.46 -17.09
C PRO A 254 -8.55 -12.55 -16.27
N ASN A 255 -9.27 -13.46 -16.94
CA ASN A 255 -9.96 -14.59 -16.28
C ASN A 255 -8.97 -15.60 -15.69
N VAL A 256 -7.84 -15.86 -16.36
CA VAL A 256 -6.79 -16.76 -15.85
C VAL A 256 -6.13 -16.17 -14.60
N ILE A 257 -5.81 -14.87 -14.63
CA ILE A 257 -5.30 -14.16 -13.46
C ILE A 257 -6.32 -14.20 -12.31
N LEU A 258 -7.59 -13.89 -12.60
CA LEU A 258 -8.63 -13.84 -11.57
C LEU A 258 -8.81 -15.21 -10.90
N GLU A 259 -8.95 -16.29 -11.68
CA GLU A 259 -9.11 -17.64 -11.14
C GLU A 259 -7.91 -18.07 -10.29
N ALA A 260 -6.68 -17.73 -10.71
CA ALA A 260 -5.46 -17.97 -9.94
C ALA A 260 -5.49 -17.30 -8.55
N PHE A 261 -5.90 -16.04 -8.48
CA PHE A 261 -5.98 -15.29 -7.22
C PHE A 261 -7.16 -15.74 -6.35
N GLU A 262 -8.30 -16.06 -6.97
CA GLU A 262 -9.46 -16.65 -6.27
C GLU A 262 -9.10 -18.00 -5.65
N ALA A 263 -8.43 -18.88 -6.41
CA ALA A 263 -7.98 -20.19 -5.94
C ALA A 263 -6.97 -20.08 -4.78
N ARG A 264 -5.99 -19.17 -4.88
CA ARG A 264 -5.06 -18.87 -3.79
C ARG A 264 -5.80 -18.43 -2.53
N ALA A 265 -6.62 -17.39 -2.63
CA ALA A 265 -7.31 -16.83 -1.47
C ALA A 265 -8.31 -17.83 -0.85
N ALA A 266 -9.02 -18.60 -1.69
CA ALA A 266 -9.93 -19.65 -1.24
C ALA A 266 -9.17 -20.78 -0.52
N ARG A 267 -8.06 -21.28 -1.09
CA ARG A 267 -7.24 -22.32 -0.45
C ARG A 267 -6.76 -21.87 0.91
N MET A 268 -6.12 -20.72 1.00
CA MET A 268 -5.54 -20.22 2.26
C MET A 268 -6.63 -20.07 3.33
N SER A 269 -7.77 -19.49 2.98
CA SER A 269 -8.90 -19.30 3.91
C SER A 269 -9.48 -20.65 4.37
N VAL A 270 -9.67 -21.61 3.46
CA VAL A 270 -10.21 -22.94 3.81
C VAL A 270 -9.22 -23.75 4.63
N THR A 271 -7.92 -23.67 4.35
CA THR A 271 -6.88 -24.33 5.15
C THR A 271 -6.85 -23.77 6.57
N CYS A 272 -6.88 -22.44 6.74
CA CYS A 272 -6.95 -21.83 8.07
C CYS A 272 -8.21 -22.28 8.84
N ALA A 273 -9.37 -22.28 8.18
CA ALA A 273 -10.62 -22.73 8.82
C ALA A 273 -10.57 -24.21 9.23
N LYS A 274 -9.99 -25.08 8.41
CA LYS A 274 -9.78 -26.50 8.76
C LYS A 274 -8.84 -26.65 9.96
N ASN A 275 -7.74 -25.90 9.98
CA ASN A 275 -6.80 -25.94 11.08
C ASN A 275 -7.42 -25.41 12.39
N LEU A 276 -8.26 -24.37 12.33
CA LEU A 276 -9.01 -23.86 13.48
C LEU A 276 -9.96 -24.91 14.07
N ASN A 277 -10.58 -25.75 13.24
CA ASN A 277 -11.46 -26.82 13.72
C ASN A 277 -10.72 -27.93 14.50
N ASN A 278 -9.38 -27.97 14.45
CA ASN A 278 -8.58 -28.91 15.25
C ASN A 278 -8.39 -28.44 16.70
N PHE A 279 -8.75 -27.20 17.03
CA PHE A 279 -8.65 -26.65 18.38
C PHE A 279 -9.99 -26.77 19.12
N ALA A 280 -9.93 -27.25 20.37
CA ALA A 280 -11.11 -27.30 21.24
C ALA A 280 -11.65 -25.89 21.56
N ASN A 281 -10.75 -24.93 21.78
CA ASN A 281 -11.09 -23.53 21.95
C ASN A 281 -10.77 -22.74 20.67
N GLN A 282 -11.80 -22.21 20.03
CA GLN A 282 -11.67 -21.48 18.76
C GLN A 282 -10.87 -20.17 18.89
N GLU A 283 -10.96 -19.46 20.01
CA GLU A 283 -10.20 -18.22 20.22
C GLU A 283 -8.71 -18.49 20.47
N GLU A 284 -8.39 -19.58 21.18
CA GLU A 284 -7.01 -20.04 21.35
C GLU A 284 -6.42 -20.46 20.00
N GLY A 285 -7.17 -21.23 19.20
CA GLY A 285 -6.78 -21.58 17.84
C GLY A 285 -6.58 -20.35 16.95
N PHE A 286 -7.45 -19.35 17.06
CA PHE A 286 -7.31 -18.08 16.31
C PHE A 286 -6.04 -17.33 16.69
N ALA A 287 -5.70 -17.27 17.99
CA ALA A 287 -4.47 -16.65 18.45
C ALA A 287 -3.23 -17.43 17.96
N GLN A 288 -3.26 -18.77 18.03
CA GLN A 288 -2.16 -19.63 17.60
C GLN A 288 -1.91 -19.55 16.09
N LEU A 289 -2.96 -19.40 15.28
CA LEU A 289 -2.90 -19.33 13.82
C LEU A 289 -2.95 -17.89 13.28
N ALA A 290 -2.77 -16.88 14.14
CA ALA A 290 -2.95 -15.47 13.79
C ALA A 290 -2.09 -15.03 12.59
N THR A 291 -0.87 -15.56 12.45
CA THR A 291 0.01 -15.28 11.32
C THR A 291 -0.56 -15.82 10.01
N ASP A 292 -0.94 -17.10 9.95
CA ASP A 292 -1.54 -17.73 8.77
C ASP A 292 -2.85 -17.04 8.37
N LEU A 293 -3.65 -16.66 9.37
CA LEU A 293 -4.89 -15.92 9.23
C LEU A 293 -4.66 -14.53 8.62
N ALA A 294 -3.62 -13.82 9.07
CA ALA A 294 -3.25 -12.53 8.50
C ALA A 294 -2.78 -12.68 7.04
N GLU A 295 -2.03 -13.72 6.70
CA GLU A 295 -1.62 -13.99 5.31
C GLU A 295 -2.80 -14.32 4.41
N ALA A 296 -3.76 -15.13 4.89
CA ALA A 296 -5.00 -15.41 4.16
C ALA A 296 -5.84 -14.14 3.93
N ALA A 297 -5.88 -13.24 4.91
CA ALA A 297 -6.50 -11.92 4.77
C ALA A 297 -5.79 -11.06 3.71
N VAL A 298 -4.46 -11.03 3.70
CA VAL A 298 -3.69 -10.31 2.67
C VAL A 298 -3.98 -10.87 1.27
N ALA A 299 -4.02 -12.19 1.10
CA ALA A 299 -4.32 -12.81 -0.19
C ALA A 299 -5.72 -12.44 -0.70
N HIS A 300 -6.72 -12.42 0.20
CA HIS A 300 -8.07 -11.97 -0.12
C HIS A 300 -8.11 -10.49 -0.53
N VAL A 301 -7.41 -9.60 0.18
CA VAL A 301 -7.37 -8.18 -0.15
C VAL A 301 -6.63 -7.92 -1.48
N GLN A 302 -5.54 -8.64 -1.75
CA GLN A 302 -4.85 -8.57 -3.05
C GLN A 302 -5.76 -9.00 -4.20
N LEU A 303 -6.57 -10.05 -4.02
CA LEU A 303 -7.61 -10.44 -4.98
C LEU A 303 -8.63 -9.31 -5.22
N ILE A 304 -9.06 -8.60 -4.17
CA ILE A 304 -9.94 -7.43 -4.34
C ILE A 304 -9.27 -6.39 -5.23
N ILE A 305 -8.01 -6.02 -4.98
CA ILE A 305 -7.33 -5.01 -5.79
C ILE A 305 -7.19 -5.47 -7.26
N VAL A 306 -6.81 -6.73 -7.50
CA VAL A 306 -6.73 -7.32 -8.84
C VAL A 306 -8.07 -7.27 -9.57
N SER A 307 -9.15 -7.72 -8.92
CA SER A 307 -10.50 -7.71 -9.51
C SER A 307 -10.99 -6.29 -9.82
N LYS A 308 -10.74 -5.30 -8.95
CA LYS A 308 -11.14 -3.91 -9.20
C LYS A 308 -10.33 -3.24 -10.31
N PHE A 309 -9.09 -3.65 -10.52
CA PHE A 309 -8.35 -3.23 -11.70
C PHE A 309 -8.97 -3.84 -12.98
N ILE A 310 -9.32 -5.13 -12.98
CA ILE A 310 -10.03 -5.76 -14.12
C ILE A 310 -11.35 -5.02 -14.43
N GLU A 311 -12.16 -4.74 -13.41
CA GLU A 311 -13.41 -3.98 -13.55
C GLU A 311 -13.17 -2.58 -14.14
N LYS A 312 -12.08 -1.90 -13.73
CA LYS A 312 -11.72 -0.61 -14.33
C LYS A 312 -11.41 -0.73 -15.82
N LEU A 313 -10.67 -1.77 -16.22
CA LEU A 313 -10.31 -2.00 -17.63
C LEU A 313 -11.51 -2.36 -18.51
N GLN A 314 -12.61 -2.86 -17.93
CA GLN A 314 -13.86 -3.11 -18.66
C GLN A 314 -14.64 -1.84 -18.99
N GLN A 315 -14.36 -0.72 -18.30
CA GLN A 315 -14.98 0.57 -18.60
C GLN A 315 -14.48 1.15 -19.93
N ASP A 316 -15.22 2.13 -20.44
CA ASP A 316 -14.75 2.96 -21.54
C ASP A 316 -13.69 3.94 -21.03
N ILE A 317 -12.47 3.84 -21.57
CA ILE A 317 -11.32 4.65 -21.19
C ILE A 317 -10.87 5.40 -22.43
N PRO A 318 -11.17 6.71 -22.54
CA PRO A 318 -10.85 7.48 -23.73
C PRO A 318 -9.34 7.70 -23.84
N GLY A 319 -8.88 7.90 -25.08
CA GLY A 319 -7.49 8.23 -25.40
C GLY A 319 -6.73 7.08 -26.06
N LYS A 320 -6.04 7.40 -27.17
CA LYS A 320 -5.31 6.42 -27.97
C LYS A 320 -4.21 5.77 -27.14
N GLY A 321 -4.29 4.45 -26.96
CA GLY A 321 -3.27 3.66 -26.27
C GLY A 321 -3.33 3.71 -24.74
N VAL A 322 -4.18 4.54 -24.13
CA VAL A 322 -4.28 4.66 -22.66
C VAL A 322 -4.72 3.33 -22.04
N LYS A 323 -5.82 2.76 -22.52
CA LYS A 323 -6.31 1.45 -22.06
C LYS A 323 -5.26 0.35 -22.19
N ARG A 324 -4.49 0.34 -23.28
CA ARG A 324 -3.39 -0.60 -23.49
C ARG A 324 -2.28 -0.45 -22.45
N GLN A 325 -1.89 0.78 -22.09
CA GLN A 325 -0.90 0.98 -21.04
C GLN A 325 -1.43 0.55 -19.66
N LEU A 326 -2.71 0.79 -19.38
CA LEU A 326 -3.35 0.33 -18.14
C LEU A 326 -3.45 -1.20 -18.08
N GLU A 327 -3.72 -1.88 -19.20
CA GLU A 327 -3.68 -3.35 -19.31
C GLU A 327 -2.27 -3.89 -19.04
N ILE A 328 -1.23 -3.24 -19.57
CA ILE A 328 0.17 -3.61 -19.27
C ILE A 328 0.46 -3.44 -17.78
N LEU A 329 0.08 -2.31 -17.18
CA LEU A 329 0.27 -2.07 -15.74
C LEU A 329 -0.51 -3.06 -14.88
N PHE A 330 -1.75 -3.40 -15.24
CA PHE A 330 -2.53 -4.44 -14.58
C PHE A 330 -1.76 -5.77 -14.55
N ASN A 331 -1.27 -6.22 -15.71
CA ASN A 331 -0.52 -7.47 -15.79
C ASN A 331 0.80 -7.40 -15.02
N VAL A 332 1.50 -6.25 -15.02
CA VAL A 332 2.68 -6.05 -14.16
C VAL A 332 2.32 -6.18 -12.69
N TYR A 333 1.24 -5.54 -12.24
CA TYR A 333 0.78 -5.63 -10.85
C TYR A 333 0.48 -7.09 -10.46
N ALA A 334 -0.41 -7.75 -11.20
CA ALA A 334 -0.86 -9.11 -10.90
C ALA A 334 0.29 -10.14 -10.95
N LEU A 335 1.12 -10.11 -12.00
CA LEU A 335 2.21 -11.08 -12.14
C LEU A 335 3.36 -10.80 -11.17
N SER A 336 3.56 -9.54 -10.74
CA SER A 336 4.54 -9.23 -9.68
C SER A 336 4.11 -9.80 -8.32
N LEU A 337 2.81 -9.75 -8.00
CA LEU A 337 2.27 -10.38 -6.79
C LEU A 337 2.32 -11.91 -6.89
N LEU A 338 2.04 -12.47 -8.06
CA LEU A 338 2.19 -13.90 -8.32
C LEU A 338 3.63 -14.36 -8.07
N HIS A 339 4.60 -13.62 -8.61
CA HIS A 339 6.02 -13.90 -8.38
C HIS A 339 6.39 -13.80 -6.90
N LYS A 340 6.00 -12.72 -6.23
CA LYS A 340 6.32 -12.46 -4.81
C LYS A 340 5.76 -13.53 -3.88
N HIS A 341 4.58 -14.06 -4.19
CA HIS A 341 3.85 -15.03 -3.38
C HIS A 341 3.74 -16.40 -4.05
N LEU A 342 4.72 -16.78 -4.90
CA LEU A 342 4.64 -17.98 -5.72
C LEU A 342 4.38 -19.26 -4.90
N GLY A 343 4.89 -19.32 -3.66
CA GLY A 343 4.64 -20.42 -2.73
C GLY A 343 3.15 -20.67 -2.52
N ASP A 344 2.36 -19.62 -2.27
CA ASP A 344 0.92 -19.71 -2.03
C ASP A 344 0.16 -20.19 -3.28
N PHE A 345 0.55 -19.69 -4.45
CA PHE A 345 -0.06 -20.05 -5.73
C PHE A 345 0.22 -21.52 -6.07
N VAL A 346 1.44 -22.01 -5.83
CA VAL A 346 1.77 -23.44 -6.02
C VAL A 346 1.08 -24.30 -4.96
N ALA A 347 1.06 -23.88 -3.69
CA ALA A 347 0.37 -24.57 -2.60
C ALA A 347 -1.16 -24.64 -2.79
N SER A 348 -1.74 -23.75 -3.61
CA SER A 348 -3.15 -23.86 -4.02
C SER A 348 -3.47 -25.15 -4.77
N GLY A 349 -2.48 -25.75 -5.43
CA GLY A 349 -2.63 -26.89 -6.34
C GLY A 349 -3.11 -26.51 -7.75
N CYS A 350 -3.50 -25.24 -7.96
CA CYS A 350 -4.03 -24.77 -9.23
C CYS A 350 -2.92 -24.34 -10.22
N ILE A 351 -1.77 -23.88 -9.72
CA ILE A 351 -0.64 -23.45 -10.55
C ILE A 351 0.57 -24.36 -10.32
N THR A 352 1.23 -24.74 -11.41
CA THR A 352 2.48 -25.50 -11.38
C THR A 352 3.71 -24.58 -11.35
N PRO A 353 4.88 -25.06 -10.89
CA PRO A 353 6.13 -24.29 -10.97
C PRO A 353 6.49 -23.85 -12.40
N LYS A 354 6.17 -24.68 -13.41
CA LYS A 354 6.37 -24.33 -14.84
C LYS A 354 5.53 -23.11 -15.23
N GLN A 355 4.27 -23.06 -14.81
CA GLN A 355 3.39 -21.93 -15.08
C GLN A 355 3.82 -20.67 -14.32
N GLY A 356 4.35 -20.82 -13.10
CA GLY A 356 5.01 -19.73 -12.38
C GLY A 356 6.23 -19.17 -13.12
N ALA A 357 7.05 -20.04 -13.73
CA ALA A 357 8.17 -19.62 -14.57
C ALA A 357 7.71 -18.86 -15.83
N LEU A 358 6.62 -19.29 -16.46
CA LEU A 358 5.99 -18.58 -17.59
C LEU A 358 5.45 -17.20 -17.16
N ALA A 359 4.90 -17.07 -15.95
CA ALA A 359 4.49 -15.76 -15.42
C ALA A 359 5.69 -14.81 -15.28
N ASN A 360 6.83 -15.32 -14.79
CA ASN A 360 8.06 -14.54 -14.67
C ASN A 360 8.62 -14.12 -16.04
N GLU A 361 8.51 -14.99 -17.04
CA GLU A 361 8.86 -14.65 -18.42
C GLU A 361 7.99 -13.52 -18.96
N GLN A 362 6.66 -13.65 -18.83
CA GLN A 362 5.72 -12.62 -19.27
C GLN A 362 5.95 -11.29 -18.55
N LEU A 363 6.22 -11.33 -17.24
CA LEU A 363 6.53 -10.14 -16.45
C LEU A 363 7.77 -9.39 -16.97
N ARG A 364 8.84 -10.10 -17.37
CA ARG A 364 10.04 -9.48 -17.98
C ARG A 364 9.74 -8.82 -19.33
N LEU A 365 8.86 -9.43 -20.13
CA LEU A 365 8.41 -8.84 -21.40
C LEU A 365 7.61 -7.56 -21.16
N LEU A 366 6.69 -7.58 -20.19
CA LEU A 366 5.89 -6.41 -19.81
C LEU A 366 6.74 -5.24 -19.33
N TYR A 367 7.80 -5.49 -18.55
CA TYR A 367 8.75 -4.43 -18.16
C TYR A 367 9.35 -3.71 -19.37
N SER A 368 9.67 -4.46 -20.43
CA SER A 368 10.20 -3.87 -21.66
C SER A 368 9.15 -3.04 -22.41
N GLN A 369 7.86 -3.35 -22.26
CA GLN A 369 6.76 -2.55 -22.82
C GLN A 369 6.44 -1.30 -22.00
N VAL A 370 6.58 -1.36 -20.66
CA VAL A 370 6.42 -0.19 -19.77
C VAL A 370 7.54 0.81 -19.98
N ARG A 371 8.78 0.35 -20.15
CA ARG A 371 9.99 1.18 -20.21
C ARG A 371 9.89 2.42 -21.13
N PRO A 372 9.46 2.33 -22.40
CA PRO A 372 9.35 3.52 -23.25
C PRO A 372 8.25 4.49 -22.81
N ASN A 373 7.27 4.04 -22.02
CA ASN A 373 6.13 4.83 -21.55
C ASN A 373 6.30 5.33 -20.09
N ALA A 374 7.37 4.93 -19.39
CA ALA A 374 7.51 5.14 -17.95
C ALA A 374 7.42 6.62 -17.54
N ILE A 375 8.05 7.53 -18.29
CA ILE A 375 7.96 8.98 -18.02
C ILE A 375 6.54 9.50 -18.23
N ALA A 376 5.91 9.19 -19.36
CA ALA A 376 4.54 9.62 -19.63
C ALA A 376 3.55 9.10 -18.57
N LEU A 377 3.76 7.88 -18.07
CA LEU A 377 2.93 7.28 -17.02
C LEU A 377 3.05 7.99 -15.67
N VAL A 378 4.23 8.55 -15.34
CA VAL A 378 4.39 9.35 -14.11
C VAL A 378 4.05 10.83 -14.30
N ASP A 379 4.19 11.35 -15.52
CA ASP A 379 3.75 12.70 -15.87
C ASP A 379 2.23 12.82 -15.89
N ALA A 380 1.51 11.72 -16.17
CA ALA A 380 0.06 11.64 -16.05
C ALA A 380 -0.46 11.91 -14.62
N PHE A 381 0.39 11.80 -13.59
CA PHE A 381 0.03 12.23 -12.23
C PHE A 381 -0.08 13.76 -12.09
N ASN A 382 0.51 14.50 -13.02
CA ASN A 382 0.43 15.96 -13.13
C ASN A 382 0.90 16.68 -11.84
N TYR A 383 1.95 16.18 -11.21
CA TYR A 383 2.56 16.83 -10.05
C TYR A 383 3.52 17.94 -10.46
N THR A 384 3.36 19.10 -9.82
CA THR A 384 4.31 20.21 -9.93
C THR A 384 5.59 19.90 -9.15
N ASP A 385 6.71 20.50 -9.54
CA ASP A 385 7.97 20.40 -8.80
C ASP A 385 7.82 20.82 -7.32
N HIS A 386 6.98 21.83 -7.06
CA HIS A 386 6.66 22.28 -5.70
C HIS A 386 6.00 21.17 -4.87
N PHE A 387 5.00 20.48 -5.42
CA PHE A 387 4.31 19.41 -4.71
C PHE A 387 5.18 18.15 -4.55
N LEU A 388 6.02 17.85 -5.55
CA LEU A 388 6.99 16.75 -5.43
C LEU A 388 8.06 17.05 -4.38
N GLY A 389 8.46 18.33 -4.21
CA GLY A 389 9.46 18.73 -3.23
C GLY A 389 10.78 17.97 -3.43
N SER A 390 11.18 17.73 -4.69
CA SER A 390 12.27 16.82 -5.03
C SER A 390 13.14 17.35 -6.16
N VAL A 391 14.44 17.45 -5.89
CA VAL A 391 15.45 17.74 -6.91
C VAL A 391 15.61 16.58 -7.89
N LEU A 392 15.53 15.33 -7.39
CA LEU A 392 15.71 14.14 -8.23
C LEU A 392 14.51 13.90 -9.15
N GLY A 393 13.32 14.33 -8.72
CA GLY A 393 12.06 14.17 -9.43
C GLY A 393 11.64 15.37 -10.27
N ARG A 394 12.52 16.35 -10.52
CA ARG A 394 12.20 17.54 -11.30
C ARG A 394 11.65 17.20 -12.68
N TYR A 395 10.64 17.94 -13.12
CA TYR A 395 9.98 17.73 -14.40
C TYR A 395 10.95 17.84 -15.58
N ASP A 396 11.89 18.79 -15.54
CA ASP A 396 12.87 19.04 -16.60
C ASP A 396 14.06 18.06 -16.61
N GLY A 397 14.17 17.16 -15.62
CA GLY A 397 15.30 16.25 -15.47
C GLY A 397 16.64 16.93 -15.17
N ASN A 398 16.67 18.22 -14.83
CA ASN A 398 17.89 18.99 -14.56
C ASN A 398 18.41 18.75 -13.14
N VAL A 399 18.75 17.50 -12.85
CA VAL A 399 19.02 17.01 -11.49
C VAL A 399 20.33 17.53 -10.92
N TYR A 400 21.47 17.32 -11.59
CA TYR A 400 22.78 17.56 -10.99
C TYR A 400 23.08 19.04 -10.70
N PRO A 401 22.78 20.00 -11.60
CA PRO A 401 22.95 21.42 -11.28
C PRO A 401 22.08 21.85 -10.10
N LYS A 402 20.87 21.30 -9.98
CA LYS A 402 19.96 21.62 -8.88
C LYS A 402 20.37 20.96 -7.57
N LEU A 403 20.97 19.76 -7.60
CA LEU A 403 21.57 19.18 -6.40
C LEU A 403 22.69 20.06 -5.85
N TYR A 404 23.53 20.59 -6.75
CA TYR A 404 24.60 21.52 -6.38
C TYR A 404 24.03 22.82 -5.80
N GLU A 405 23.00 23.40 -6.43
CA GLU A 405 22.33 24.61 -5.94
C GLU A 405 21.71 24.41 -4.55
N GLU A 406 21.00 23.30 -4.32
CA GLU A 406 20.39 23.02 -3.00
C GLU A 406 21.44 22.80 -1.90
N ALA A 407 22.60 22.24 -2.21
CA ALA A 407 23.65 22.04 -1.21
C ALA A 407 24.14 23.38 -0.63
N TRP A 408 24.24 24.42 -1.46
CA TRP A 408 24.66 25.76 -1.02
C TRP A 408 23.63 26.48 -0.15
N LYS A 409 22.39 25.98 -0.07
CA LYS A 409 21.35 26.53 0.80
C LYS A 409 21.41 25.97 2.22
N ASP A 410 22.24 24.96 2.47
CA ASP A 410 22.44 24.41 3.81
C ASP A 410 23.15 25.44 4.69
N PRO A 411 22.64 25.75 5.90
CA PRO A 411 23.25 26.75 6.79
C PRO A 411 24.69 26.40 7.19
N LEU A 412 25.10 25.14 7.12
CA LEU A 412 26.48 24.72 7.37
C LEU A 412 27.47 25.30 6.34
N ASN A 413 26.99 25.69 5.16
CA ASN A 413 27.79 26.28 4.09
C ASN A 413 27.82 27.82 4.13
N GLU A 414 27.18 28.47 5.11
CA GLU A 414 27.27 29.93 5.30
C GLU A 414 28.70 30.39 5.59
N THR A 415 29.50 29.55 6.25
CA THR A 415 30.92 29.81 6.53
C THR A 415 31.81 28.68 6.01
N VAL A 416 32.97 29.06 5.45
CA VAL A 416 33.97 28.06 5.00
C VAL A 416 34.63 27.36 6.18
N VAL A 417 34.81 28.08 7.29
CA VAL A 417 35.33 27.54 8.55
C VAL A 417 34.14 27.29 9.47
N PRO A 418 33.90 26.04 9.92
CA PRO A 418 32.74 25.74 10.73
C PRO A 418 32.88 26.37 12.13
N ASP A 419 31.74 26.75 12.71
CA ASP A 419 31.67 27.14 14.10
C ASP A 419 32.23 26.03 15.01
N GLY A 420 32.96 26.42 16.06
CA GLY A 420 33.69 25.50 16.92
C GLY A 420 35.05 25.01 16.39
N TYR A 421 35.50 25.43 15.20
CA TYR A 421 36.82 25.05 14.69
C TYR A 421 37.95 25.52 15.63
N HIS A 422 37.89 26.75 16.14
CA HIS A 422 38.97 27.32 16.95
C HIS A 422 39.06 26.69 18.34
N GLU A 423 37.92 26.31 18.90
CA GLU A 423 37.73 25.75 20.24
C GLU A 423 38.01 24.25 20.26
N TYR A 424 37.56 23.52 19.24
CA TYR A 424 37.50 22.05 19.28
C TYR A 424 38.41 21.37 18.28
N ILE A 425 38.67 21.96 17.11
CA ILE A 425 39.46 21.33 16.05
C ILE A 425 40.91 21.81 16.09
N ARG A 426 41.13 23.12 16.13
CA ARG A 426 42.46 23.74 16.11
C ARG A 426 43.36 23.26 17.26
N PRO A 427 42.88 23.09 18.51
CA PRO A 427 43.74 22.60 19.60
C PRO A 427 44.15 21.13 19.44
N ILE A 428 43.28 20.28 18.87
CA ILE A 428 43.60 18.88 18.54
C ILE A 428 44.70 18.86 17.47
N LEU A 429 44.52 19.59 16.37
CA LEU A 429 45.47 19.62 15.26
C LEU A 429 46.85 20.16 15.68
N LYS A 430 46.89 21.12 16.61
CA LYS A 430 48.13 21.69 17.14
C LYS A 430 48.74 20.92 18.32
N GLN A 431 48.17 19.76 18.68
CA GLN A 431 48.58 18.97 19.86
C GLN A 431 48.63 19.78 21.17
N HIS A 432 47.81 20.84 21.29
CA HIS A 432 47.72 21.62 22.52
C HIS A 432 46.94 20.89 23.62
N ILE A 433 46.24 19.80 23.26
CA ILE A 433 45.65 18.88 24.22
C ILE A 433 46.69 17.81 24.54
N ARG A 434 47.43 17.99 25.64
CA ARG A 434 48.24 16.90 26.21
C ARG A 434 47.28 15.79 26.60
N VAL A 435 47.37 14.65 25.92
CA VAL A 435 46.70 13.41 26.33
C VAL A 435 47.10 13.17 27.79
N ALA A 436 46.14 13.18 28.71
CA ALA A 436 46.39 12.72 30.06
C ALA A 436 46.93 11.29 29.92
N ARG A 437 48.19 11.05 30.33
CA ARG A 437 48.76 9.72 30.39
C ARG A 437 47.83 8.87 31.26
N LEU A 438 47.28 7.80 30.67
CA LEU A 438 46.57 6.73 31.37
C LEU A 438 47.46 6.09 32.43
#